data_AF-A0A3N5GTB8-F1
#
_entry.id   AF-A0A3N5GTB8-F1
#
_cell.length_a   1.000
_cell.length_b   1.000
_cell.length_c   1.000
_cell.angle_alpha   90.00
_cell.angle_beta   90.00
_cell.angle_gamma   90.00
#
_symmetry.space_group_name_H-M   'P 1'
#
loop_
_entity.id
_entity.type
_entity.pdbx_description
1 polymer ?
#
loop_
_entity_poly.entity_id
_entity_poly.type
_entity_poly.pdbx_seq_one_letter_code
_entity_poly.pdbx_strand_id
1 'polypeptide(L)'
;MKAAIDAYEDAGVQGLCAEGRFEAAVAAIERLELSTIVGAAGSPTGASTAPADAAPSAAAVSQAPSIRRATRDDLPAIVALLADDPLGAQRERPGPPLAAAYAEAFDAIERDPDSELLVACRQGHVVGTMQLDFTPGLSRQGAWRATIESVRVAAAERSQGTGRAMIEWAIARARSRGCRLAQLTTDRTRADAKRFYERLGFVASHLGMKRELRDGD
;
A
#
# COMPACT_ATOMS: atom_id res chain seq x y z
N MET A 1 8.77 -9.52 23.38
CA MET A 1 7.63 -8.60 23.13
C MET A 1 7.40 -7.67 24.32
N LYS A 2 7.16 -8.18 25.54
CA LYS A 2 6.98 -7.34 26.75
C LYS A 2 8.12 -6.34 27.00
N ALA A 3 9.37 -6.78 26.97
CA ALA A 3 10.53 -5.89 27.18
C ALA A 3 10.67 -4.74 26.17
N ALA A 4 10.18 -4.92 24.93
CA ALA A 4 10.20 -3.87 23.92
C ALA A 4 9.07 -2.85 24.14
N ILE A 5 7.94 -3.30 24.66
CA ILE A 5 6.81 -2.43 25.04
C ILE A 5 7.19 -1.62 26.28
N ASP A 6 7.74 -2.27 27.30
CA ASP A 6 8.20 -1.61 28.53
C ASP A 6 9.25 -0.54 28.20
N ALA A 7 10.24 -0.83 27.34
CA ALA A 7 11.25 0.15 26.93
C ALA A 7 10.68 1.32 26.10
N TYR A 8 9.65 1.08 25.30
CA TYR A 8 8.95 2.12 24.54
C TYR A 8 8.13 3.05 25.44
N GLU A 9 7.49 2.48 26.47
CA GLU A 9 6.74 3.21 27.47
C GLU A 9 7.68 4.01 28.40
N ASP A 10 8.76 3.40 28.90
CA ASP A 10 9.77 4.03 29.76
C ASP A 10 10.48 5.20 29.06
N ALA A 11 10.71 5.11 27.76
CA ALA A 11 11.26 6.20 26.95
C ALA A 11 10.26 7.35 26.70
N GLY A 12 9.04 7.26 27.23
CA GLY A 12 8.01 8.31 27.11
C GLY A 12 7.48 8.49 25.68
N VAL A 13 7.78 7.56 24.77
CA VAL A 13 7.46 7.69 23.34
C VAL A 13 5.94 7.72 23.12
N GLN A 14 5.19 6.95 23.90
CA GLN A 14 3.73 6.98 23.86
C GLN A 14 3.15 8.37 24.21
N GLY A 15 3.70 9.04 25.22
CA GLY A 15 3.28 10.39 25.61
C GLY A 15 3.62 11.43 24.55
N LEU A 16 4.83 11.36 23.99
CA LEU A 16 5.27 12.26 22.92
C LEU A 16 4.41 12.13 21.65
N CYS A 17 4.00 10.91 21.30
CA CYS A 17 3.07 10.66 20.21
C CYS A 17 1.66 11.21 20.49
N ALA A 18 1.16 11.07 21.72
CA ALA A 18 -0.15 11.60 22.11
C ALA A 18 -0.22 13.14 22.06
N GLU A 19 0.90 13.81 22.32
CA GLU A 19 1.04 15.28 22.28
C GLU A 19 1.40 15.81 20.87
N GLY A 20 1.51 14.94 19.86
CA GLY A 20 1.87 15.33 18.48
C GLY A 20 3.34 15.75 18.30
N ARG A 21 4.22 15.40 19.24
CA ARG A 21 5.66 15.75 19.24
C ARG A 21 6.49 14.68 18.53
N PHE A 22 6.16 14.43 17.25
CA PHE A 22 6.69 13.28 16.50
C PHE A 22 8.21 13.32 16.30
N GLU A 23 8.82 14.48 16.09
CA GLU A 23 10.29 14.59 15.98
C GLU A 23 10.99 14.20 17.28
N ALA A 24 10.42 14.58 18.43
CA ALA A 24 10.94 14.19 19.74
C ALA A 24 10.74 12.69 20.01
N ALA A 25 9.63 12.11 19.55
CA ALA A 25 9.37 10.68 19.63
C ALA A 25 10.39 9.86 18.81
N VAL A 26 10.72 10.31 17.59
CA VAL A 26 11.75 9.67 16.75
C VAL A 26 13.13 9.77 17.40
N ALA A 27 13.52 10.95 17.89
CA ALA A 27 14.79 11.14 18.57
C ALA A 27 14.90 10.32 19.87
N ALA A 28 13.78 10.01 20.54
CA ALA A 28 13.76 9.13 21.70
C ALA A 28 13.96 7.65 21.30
N ILE A 29 13.34 7.22 20.19
CA ILE A 29 13.52 5.87 19.65
C ILE A 29 14.97 5.64 19.20
N GLU A 30 15.59 6.62 18.56
CA GLU A 30 16.98 6.53 18.09
C GLU A 30 18.01 6.40 19.22
N ARG A 31 17.66 6.81 20.44
CA ARG A 31 18.52 6.71 21.64
C ARG A 31 18.29 5.44 22.45
N LEU A 32 17.33 4.59 22.05
CA LEU A 32 17.12 3.31 22.71
C LEU A 32 18.24 2.34 22.32
N GLU A 33 19.03 1.94 23.30
CA GLU A 33 20.04 0.88 23.17
C GLU A 33 19.36 -0.49 23.00
N LEU A 34 19.05 -0.83 21.74
CA LEU A 34 18.35 -2.06 21.33
C LEU A 34 19.12 -3.35 21.67
N SER A 35 20.42 -3.26 21.98
CA SER A 35 21.26 -4.37 22.43
C SER A 35 20.73 -5.06 23.69
N THR A 36 20.14 -4.29 24.60
CA THR A 36 19.51 -4.77 25.85
C THR A 36 18.22 -5.57 25.61
N ILE A 37 17.52 -5.31 24.50
CA ILE A 37 16.26 -5.98 24.12
C ILE A 37 16.54 -7.33 23.46
N VAL A 38 17.69 -7.48 22.79
CA VAL A 38 18.10 -8.70 22.09
C VAL A 38 18.80 -9.70 23.04
N GLY A 39 19.48 -9.23 24.09
CA GLY A 39 20.24 -10.09 25.03
C GLY A 39 19.39 -10.91 26.01
N ALA A 40 18.08 -10.67 26.12
CA ALA A 40 17.20 -11.36 27.08
C ALA A 40 16.58 -12.67 26.55
N ALA A 41 16.88 -13.08 25.31
CA ALA A 41 16.48 -14.38 24.75
C ALA A 41 17.69 -15.33 24.73
N GLY A 42 17.83 -16.14 25.78
CA GLY A 42 19.00 -16.98 26.04
C GLY A 42 19.26 -18.13 25.04
N SER A 43 20.53 -18.54 24.98
CA SER A 43 21.07 -19.68 24.24
C SER A 43 20.48 -21.04 24.69
N PRO A 44 20.28 -22.03 23.79
CA PRO A 44 20.01 -23.40 24.20
C PRO A 44 21.29 -24.25 24.17
N THR A 45 21.60 -24.93 25.27
CA THR A 45 22.50 -26.10 25.28
C THR A 45 21.77 -27.23 25.99
N GLY A 46 21.60 -28.38 25.31
CA GLY A 46 21.03 -29.59 25.93
C GLY A 46 20.37 -30.51 24.90
N ALA A 47 21.03 -31.62 24.57
CA ALA A 47 20.54 -32.69 23.70
C ALA A 47 19.60 -33.66 24.44
N SER A 48 18.62 -34.26 23.74
CA SER A 48 18.30 -35.73 23.73
C SER A 48 16.84 -36.06 23.31
N THR A 49 16.73 -36.67 22.13
CA THR A 49 15.92 -37.82 21.62
C THR A 49 14.46 -38.18 22.05
N ALA A 50 13.56 -38.12 21.04
CA ALA A 50 12.43 -39.02 20.63
C ALA A 50 11.05 -39.02 21.38
N PRO A 51 9.94 -39.49 20.75
CA PRO A 51 9.28 -38.99 19.52
C PRO A 51 7.73 -38.82 19.64
N ALA A 52 7.10 -38.36 18.56
CA ALA A 52 5.66 -38.39 18.22
C ALA A 52 4.69 -37.44 18.98
N ASP A 53 4.29 -36.35 18.32
CA ASP A 53 2.90 -36.14 17.87
C ASP A 53 2.77 -34.83 17.10
N ALA A 54 1.99 -34.86 16.03
CA ALA A 54 1.70 -33.71 15.19
C ALA A 54 0.80 -32.71 15.94
N ALA A 55 1.26 -31.47 16.07
CA ALA A 55 0.46 -30.32 16.48
C ALA A 55 0.72 -29.14 15.53
N PRO A 56 -0.32 -28.32 15.26
CA PRO A 56 -0.43 -27.52 14.05
C PRO A 56 0.53 -26.31 14.06
N SER A 57 1.11 -26.01 12.90
CA SER A 57 1.92 -24.83 12.67
C SER A 57 1.15 -23.57 13.09
N ALA A 58 1.79 -22.79 13.97
CA ALA A 58 1.30 -21.52 14.48
C ALA A 58 0.68 -20.66 13.38
N ALA A 59 -0.54 -20.21 13.63
CA ALA A 59 -1.34 -19.36 12.76
C ALA A 59 -0.50 -18.18 12.23
N ALA A 60 -0.52 -18.02 10.90
CA ALA A 60 0.12 -16.93 10.20
C ALA A 60 -0.40 -15.59 10.73
N VAL A 61 0.40 -14.91 11.54
CA VAL A 61 0.20 -13.49 11.80
C VAL A 61 0.33 -12.81 10.44
N SER A 62 -0.80 -12.38 9.89
CA SER A 62 -0.85 -11.70 8.59
C SER A 62 -0.12 -10.37 8.73
N GLN A 63 1.16 -10.32 8.36
CA GLN A 63 1.94 -9.08 8.35
C GLN A 63 1.30 -8.08 7.36
N ALA A 64 1.35 -6.77 7.61
CA ALA A 64 0.90 -5.81 6.62
C ALA A 64 1.78 -5.92 5.34
N PRO A 65 1.22 -5.73 4.13
CA PRO A 65 2.04 -5.72 2.92
C PRO A 65 2.97 -4.50 2.93
N SER A 66 4.21 -4.66 2.48
CA SER A 66 5.11 -3.53 2.25
C SER A 66 4.71 -2.82 0.95
N ILE A 67 4.69 -1.49 0.93
CA ILE A 67 4.34 -0.72 -0.27
C ILE A 67 5.58 0.01 -0.76
N ARG A 68 5.88 -0.12 -2.06
CA ARG A 68 7.05 0.49 -2.70
C ARG A 68 6.72 0.94 -4.13
N ARG A 69 7.57 1.80 -4.70
CA ARG A 69 7.54 2.08 -6.14
C ARG A 69 7.75 0.79 -6.92
N ALA A 70 6.97 0.65 -7.99
CA ALA A 70 7.13 -0.42 -8.95
C ALA A 70 8.46 -0.27 -9.70
N THR A 71 9.09 -1.38 -10.03
CA THR A 71 10.19 -1.45 -10.99
C THR A 71 9.68 -2.08 -12.29
N ARG A 72 10.49 -2.00 -13.34
CA ARG A 72 10.13 -2.58 -14.65
C ARG A 72 9.90 -4.10 -14.58
N ASP A 73 10.55 -4.78 -13.65
CA ASP A 73 10.39 -6.22 -13.42
C ASP A 73 9.02 -6.58 -12.81
N ASP A 74 8.33 -5.62 -12.18
CA ASP A 74 6.99 -5.83 -11.64
C ASP A 74 5.90 -5.79 -12.73
N LEU A 75 6.21 -5.31 -13.95
CA LEU A 75 5.24 -5.05 -14.99
C LEU A 75 4.38 -6.27 -15.37
N PRO A 76 4.93 -7.51 -15.51
CA PRO A 76 4.11 -8.70 -15.72
C PRO A 76 3.09 -8.96 -14.60
N ALA A 77 3.49 -8.76 -13.34
CA ALA A 77 2.59 -8.95 -12.20
C ALA A 77 1.51 -7.86 -12.14
N ILE A 78 1.88 -6.61 -12.45
CA ILE A 78 0.93 -5.49 -12.50
C ILE A 78 -0.12 -5.73 -13.58
N VAL A 79 0.27 -6.10 -14.80
CA VAL A 79 -0.67 -6.40 -15.89
C VAL A 79 -1.55 -7.59 -15.55
N ALA A 80 -1.02 -8.62 -14.91
CA ALA A 80 -1.81 -9.76 -14.43
C ALA A 80 -2.86 -9.32 -13.40
N LEU A 81 -2.52 -8.46 -12.43
CA LEU A 81 -3.46 -7.91 -11.45
C LEU A 81 -4.54 -7.03 -12.09
N LEU A 82 -4.20 -6.27 -13.12
CA LEU A 82 -5.17 -5.48 -13.88
C LEU A 82 -6.14 -6.40 -14.65
N ALA A 83 -5.64 -7.48 -15.24
CA ALA A 83 -6.43 -8.46 -15.97
C ALA A 83 -7.31 -9.35 -15.06
N ASP A 84 -6.92 -9.59 -13.81
CA ASP A 84 -7.70 -10.35 -12.80
C ASP A 84 -8.97 -9.61 -12.33
N ASP A 85 -9.12 -8.34 -12.69
CA ASP A 85 -10.33 -7.56 -12.42
C ASP A 85 -11.38 -7.78 -13.52
N PRO A 86 -12.67 -8.05 -13.22
CA PRO A 86 -13.67 -8.36 -14.24
C PRO A 86 -13.84 -7.30 -15.34
N LEU A 87 -13.67 -6.01 -15.00
CA LEU A 87 -13.70 -4.95 -16.02
C LEU A 87 -12.34 -4.80 -16.72
N GLY A 88 -11.25 -5.12 -16.04
CA GLY A 88 -9.89 -5.11 -16.59
C GLY A 88 -9.64 -6.26 -17.56
N ALA A 89 -10.21 -7.44 -17.32
CA ALA A 89 -10.11 -8.61 -18.19
C ALA A 89 -10.53 -8.35 -19.64
N GLN A 90 -11.41 -7.37 -19.87
CA GLN A 90 -11.87 -6.97 -21.21
C GLN A 90 -10.91 -5.99 -21.93
N ARG A 91 -9.98 -5.39 -21.19
CA ARG A 91 -9.09 -4.31 -21.65
C ARG A 91 -7.64 -4.75 -21.72
N GLU A 92 -7.21 -5.59 -20.78
CA GLU A 92 -5.82 -5.98 -20.63
C GLU A 92 -5.45 -7.25 -21.40
N ARG A 93 -4.18 -7.34 -21.80
CA ARG A 93 -3.62 -8.53 -22.47
C ARG A 93 -2.46 -9.07 -21.63
N PRO A 94 -2.73 -9.88 -20.58
CA PRO A 94 -1.69 -10.52 -19.80
C PRO A 94 -1.03 -11.64 -20.62
N GLY A 95 0.26 -11.86 -20.39
CA GLY A 95 1.02 -12.97 -20.98
C GLY A 95 2.26 -12.51 -21.77
N PRO A 96 3.33 -13.31 -21.80
CA PRO A 96 4.54 -12.96 -22.54
C PRO A 96 4.37 -13.25 -24.05
N PRO A 97 4.89 -12.38 -24.93
CA PRO A 97 5.46 -11.07 -24.61
C PRO A 97 4.35 -10.05 -24.30
N LEU A 98 4.59 -9.19 -23.30
CA LEU A 98 3.71 -8.05 -23.05
C LEU A 98 3.77 -7.06 -24.22
N ALA A 99 2.66 -6.40 -24.51
CA ALA A 99 2.63 -5.33 -25.51
C ALA A 99 3.57 -4.18 -25.12
N ALA A 100 4.31 -3.65 -26.11
CA ALA A 100 5.29 -2.57 -25.90
C ALA A 100 4.69 -1.33 -25.21
N ALA A 101 3.41 -1.04 -25.49
CA ALA A 101 2.67 0.06 -24.89
C ALA A 101 2.66 0.04 -23.35
N TYR A 102 2.69 -1.14 -22.71
CA TYR A 102 2.78 -1.21 -21.24
C TYR A 102 4.14 -0.71 -20.72
N ALA A 103 5.22 -1.04 -21.43
CA ALA A 103 6.57 -0.60 -21.07
C ALA A 103 6.74 0.90 -21.34
N GLU A 104 6.21 1.39 -22.46
CA GLU A 104 6.20 2.83 -22.79
C GLU A 104 5.42 3.64 -21.74
N ALA A 105 4.25 3.14 -21.30
CA ALA A 105 3.47 3.77 -20.24
C ALA A 105 4.21 3.76 -18.89
N PHE A 106 4.85 2.64 -18.53
CA PHE A 106 5.69 2.55 -17.33
C PHE A 106 6.80 3.61 -17.36
N ASP A 107 7.55 3.70 -18.45
CA ASP A 107 8.65 4.66 -18.59
C ASP A 107 8.17 6.12 -18.55
N ALA A 108 6.95 6.40 -19.03
CA ALA A 108 6.34 7.72 -18.93
C ALA A 108 5.98 8.09 -17.48
N ILE A 109 5.37 7.15 -16.75
CA ILE A 109 5.05 7.32 -15.33
C ILE A 109 6.34 7.48 -14.50
N GLU A 110 7.38 6.68 -14.77
CA GLU A 110 8.63 6.72 -14.02
C GLU A 110 9.35 8.06 -14.15
N ARG A 111 9.28 8.68 -15.33
CA ARG A 111 9.89 9.99 -15.63
C ARG A 111 9.10 11.17 -15.06
N ASP A 112 7.83 10.99 -14.75
CA ASP A 112 6.99 12.05 -14.20
C ASP A 112 7.24 12.19 -12.69
N PRO A 113 7.79 13.32 -12.20
CA PRO A 113 8.00 13.53 -10.77
C PRO A 113 6.70 13.60 -9.96
N ASP A 114 5.56 13.81 -10.62
CA ASP A 114 4.24 13.90 -10.01
C ASP A 114 3.37 12.66 -10.23
N SER A 115 3.95 11.57 -10.75
CA SER A 115 3.31 10.26 -10.83
C SER A 115 4.10 9.17 -10.10
N GLU A 116 3.39 8.27 -9.43
CA GLU A 116 3.96 7.13 -8.71
C GLU A 116 3.15 5.86 -8.98
N LEU A 117 3.72 4.92 -9.75
CA LEU A 117 3.21 3.54 -9.83
C LEU A 117 3.77 2.73 -8.67
N LEU A 118 2.89 2.08 -7.91
CA LEU A 118 3.20 1.43 -6.64
C LEU A 118 2.73 -0.01 -6.63
N VAL A 119 3.49 -0.86 -5.97
CA VAL A 119 3.12 -2.24 -5.69
C VAL A 119 3.05 -2.48 -4.19
N ALA A 120 2.06 -3.28 -3.79
CA ALA A 120 2.00 -3.90 -2.48
C ALA A 120 2.66 -5.27 -2.58
N CYS A 121 3.65 -5.53 -1.73
CA CYS A 121 4.39 -6.78 -1.69
C CYS A 121 4.16 -7.53 -0.37
N ARG A 122 4.03 -8.85 -0.46
CA ARG A 122 3.98 -9.75 0.69
C ARG A 122 4.90 -10.93 0.40
N GLN A 123 5.84 -11.21 1.32
CA GLN A 123 6.83 -12.28 1.15
C GLN A 123 7.55 -12.21 -0.23
N GLY A 124 7.92 -11.00 -0.67
CA GLY A 124 8.58 -10.77 -1.97
C GLY A 124 7.68 -10.82 -3.20
N HIS A 125 6.40 -11.18 -3.07
CA HIS A 125 5.46 -11.27 -4.18
C HIS A 125 4.60 -10.00 -4.29
N VAL A 126 4.39 -9.52 -5.51
CA VAL A 126 3.44 -8.43 -5.79
C VAL A 126 2.01 -8.96 -5.62
N VAL A 127 1.29 -8.40 -4.65
CA VAL A 127 -0.08 -8.79 -4.27
C VAL A 127 -1.10 -7.69 -4.53
N GLY A 128 -0.65 -6.49 -4.88
CA GLY A 128 -1.50 -5.39 -5.26
C GLY A 128 -0.74 -4.30 -6.03
N THR A 129 -1.49 -3.47 -6.74
CA THR A 129 -0.96 -2.32 -7.48
C THR A 129 -1.90 -1.12 -7.33
N MET A 130 -1.34 0.08 -7.35
CA MET A 130 -2.07 1.34 -7.47
C MET A 130 -1.18 2.40 -8.12
N GLN A 131 -1.80 3.39 -8.74
CA GLN A 131 -1.09 4.58 -9.22
C GLN A 131 -1.57 5.81 -8.45
N LEU A 132 -0.63 6.71 -8.14
CA LEU A 132 -0.91 8.03 -7.58
C LEU A 132 -0.44 9.11 -8.54
N ASP A 133 -1.33 10.03 -8.88
CA ASP A 133 -0.99 11.22 -9.66
C ASP A 133 -1.26 12.48 -8.82
N PHE A 134 -0.25 13.32 -8.69
CA PHE A 134 -0.31 14.57 -7.95
C PHE A 134 -0.54 15.73 -8.92
N THR A 135 -1.58 16.53 -8.70
CA THR A 135 -1.93 17.61 -9.62
C THR A 135 -2.06 18.92 -8.86
N PRO A 136 -1.27 19.96 -9.20
CA PRO A 136 -1.53 21.31 -8.70
C PRO A 136 -2.84 21.84 -9.27
N GLY A 137 -3.51 22.72 -8.53
CA GLY A 137 -4.74 23.35 -9.01
C GLY A 137 -4.92 24.74 -8.44
N LEU A 138 -5.49 25.66 -9.23
CA LEU A 138 -5.83 27.00 -8.75
C LEU A 138 -7.05 26.99 -7.82
N SER A 139 -7.97 26.04 -8.03
CA SER A 139 -9.14 25.85 -7.18
C SER A 139 -8.74 25.50 -5.75
N ARG A 140 -9.62 25.82 -4.79
CA ARG A 140 -9.37 25.66 -3.35
C ARG A 140 -8.09 26.37 -2.89
N GLN A 141 -7.83 27.55 -3.47
CA GLN A 141 -6.72 28.44 -3.11
C GLN A 141 -5.34 27.80 -3.37
N GLY A 142 -5.09 27.33 -4.60
CA GLY A 142 -3.79 26.75 -4.96
C GLY A 142 -3.57 25.32 -4.45
N ALA A 143 -4.63 24.59 -4.10
CA ALA A 143 -4.51 23.28 -3.48
C ALA A 143 -4.03 22.21 -4.46
N TRP A 144 -3.05 21.41 -4.01
CA TRP A 144 -2.69 20.17 -4.68
C TRP A 144 -3.67 19.06 -4.33
N ARG A 145 -3.88 18.14 -5.27
CA ARG A 145 -4.70 16.93 -5.11
C ARG A 145 -3.95 15.69 -5.55
N ALA A 146 -4.20 14.58 -4.88
CA ALA A 146 -3.78 13.25 -5.32
C ALA A 146 -4.97 12.51 -5.93
N THR A 147 -4.78 11.94 -7.11
CA THR A 147 -5.71 10.99 -7.72
C THR A 147 -5.18 9.58 -7.52
N ILE A 148 -6.01 8.70 -6.94
CA ILE A 148 -5.69 7.30 -6.71
C ILE A 148 -6.38 6.49 -7.80
N GLU A 149 -5.59 5.82 -8.63
CA GLU A 149 -6.07 5.09 -9.80
C GLU A 149 -5.64 3.62 -9.79
N SER A 150 -6.33 2.83 -10.61
CA SER A 150 -5.94 1.46 -10.95
C SER A 150 -5.66 0.53 -9.74
N VAL A 151 -6.36 0.77 -8.62
CA VAL A 151 -6.21 -0.03 -7.40
C VAL A 151 -6.65 -1.47 -7.63
N ARG A 152 -5.72 -2.42 -7.51
CA ARG A 152 -5.97 -3.86 -7.61
C ARG A 152 -5.31 -4.61 -6.48
N VAL A 153 -5.99 -5.64 -6.01
CA VAL A 153 -5.49 -6.60 -5.02
C VAL A 153 -5.78 -7.99 -5.57
N ALA A 154 -4.75 -8.85 -5.56
CA ALA A 154 -4.86 -10.24 -5.99
C ALA A 154 -6.05 -10.91 -5.30
N ALA A 155 -6.82 -11.73 -6.02
CA ALA A 155 -8.02 -12.38 -5.49
C ALA A 155 -7.76 -13.10 -4.14
N ALA A 156 -6.64 -13.80 -4.03
CA ALA A 156 -6.22 -14.52 -2.82
C ALA A 156 -5.94 -13.60 -1.61
N GLU A 157 -5.70 -12.30 -1.85
CA GLU A 157 -5.27 -11.31 -0.85
C GLU A 157 -6.41 -10.34 -0.47
N ARG A 158 -7.59 -10.51 -1.08
CA ARG A 158 -8.78 -9.71 -0.78
C ARG A 158 -9.31 -10.05 0.60
N SER A 159 -9.96 -9.08 1.23
CA SER A 159 -10.51 -9.19 2.60
C SER A 159 -9.48 -9.47 3.70
N GLN A 160 -8.18 -9.41 3.41
CA GLN A 160 -7.08 -9.56 4.38
C GLN A 160 -6.43 -8.24 4.80
N GLY A 161 -7.09 -7.11 4.52
CA GLY A 161 -6.59 -5.77 4.87
C GLY A 161 -5.59 -5.16 3.88
N THR A 162 -5.11 -5.90 2.87
CA THR A 162 -4.16 -5.40 1.85
C THR A 162 -4.64 -4.12 1.17
N GLY A 163 -5.89 -4.10 0.68
CA GLY A 163 -6.45 -2.89 0.05
C GLY A 163 -6.55 -1.70 1.02
N ARG A 164 -6.90 -1.94 2.30
CA ARG A 164 -6.95 -0.89 3.31
C ARG A 164 -5.57 -0.28 3.54
N ALA A 165 -4.55 -1.12 3.73
CA ALA A 165 -3.17 -0.67 3.92
C ALA A 165 -2.69 0.16 2.73
N MET A 166 -3.02 -0.25 1.50
CA MET A 166 -2.69 0.51 0.28
C MET A 166 -3.32 1.92 0.28
N ILE A 167 -4.61 2.04 0.58
CA ILE A 167 -5.29 3.33 0.56
C ILE A 167 -4.84 4.23 1.72
N GLU A 168 -4.63 3.69 2.91
CA GLU A 168 -4.09 4.46 4.04
C GLU A 168 -2.68 4.97 3.74
N TRP A 169 -1.83 4.15 3.11
CA TRP A 169 -0.51 4.58 2.62
C TRP A 169 -0.63 5.68 1.57
N ALA A 170 -1.54 5.56 0.60
CA ALA A 170 -1.77 6.58 -0.43
C ALA A 170 -2.20 7.92 0.18
N ILE A 171 -3.08 7.91 1.18
CA ILE A 171 -3.51 9.12 1.89
C ILE A 171 -2.32 9.75 2.65
N ALA A 172 -1.50 8.95 3.32
CA ALA A 172 -0.31 9.45 3.99
C ALA A 172 0.69 10.05 2.99
N ARG A 173 0.91 9.39 1.85
CA ARG A 173 1.77 9.88 0.77
C ARG A 173 1.26 11.21 0.20
N ALA A 174 -0.04 11.30 -0.08
CA ALA A 174 -0.67 12.54 -0.54
C ALA A 174 -0.49 13.69 0.46
N ARG A 175 -0.66 13.43 1.77
CA ARG A 175 -0.40 14.44 2.80
C ARG A 175 1.07 14.87 2.83
N SER A 176 2.01 13.94 2.71
CA SER A 176 3.44 14.25 2.66
C SER A 176 3.84 15.13 1.45
N ARG A 177 3.08 15.03 0.35
CA ARG A 177 3.21 15.88 -0.84
C ARG A 177 2.47 17.22 -0.72
N GLY A 178 1.89 17.53 0.44
CA GLY A 178 1.11 18.77 0.64
C GLY A 178 -0.26 18.76 -0.04
N CYS A 179 -0.75 17.62 -0.52
CA CYS A 179 -2.08 17.54 -1.09
C CYS A 179 -3.15 17.77 -0.01
N ARG A 180 -4.16 18.56 -0.36
CA ARG A 180 -5.31 18.85 0.51
C ARG A 180 -6.52 17.97 0.17
N LEU A 181 -6.43 17.19 -0.90
CA LEU A 181 -7.48 16.30 -1.36
C LEU A 181 -6.88 15.00 -1.91
N ALA A 182 -7.47 13.87 -1.54
CA ALA A 182 -7.31 12.61 -2.25
C ALA A 182 -8.64 12.27 -2.93
N GLN A 183 -8.59 11.85 -4.19
CA GLN A 183 -9.77 11.54 -5.00
C GLN A 183 -9.57 10.24 -5.77
N LEU A 184 -10.68 9.60 -6.12
CA LEU A 184 -10.72 8.41 -6.97
C LEU A 184 -12.06 8.34 -7.68
N THR A 185 -12.12 7.56 -8.77
CA THR A 185 -13.38 7.19 -9.41
C THR A 185 -13.55 5.67 -9.32
N THR A 186 -14.73 5.22 -8.89
CA THR A 186 -15.12 3.81 -8.97
C THR A 186 -16.26 3.64 -9.97
N ASP A 187 -16.24 2.54 -10.72
CA ASP A 187 -17.36 2.20 -11.61
C ASP A 187 -18.64 2.01 -10.78
N ARG A 188 -19.78 2.48 -11.31
CA ARG A 188 -21.08 2.45 -10.62
C ARG A 188 -21.55 1.04 -10.30
N THR A 189 -21.14 0.04 -11.07
CA THR A 189 -21.47 -1.37 -10.84
C THR A 189 -20.75 -1.97 -9.62
N ARG A 190 -19.70 -1.30 -9.10
CA ARG A 190 -18.87 -1.79 -7.99
C ARG A 190 -19.39 -1.35 -6.62
N ALA A 191 -20.54 -1.88 -6.21
CA ALA A 191 -21.14 -1.54 -4.91
C ALA A 191 -20.20 -1.83 -3.72
N ASP A 192 -19.43 -2.92 -3.77
CA ASP A 192 -18.46 -3.26 -2.73
C ASP A 192 -17.30 -2.28 -2.66
N ALA A 193 -16.77 -1.84 -3.80
CA ALA A 193 -15.70 -0.85 -3.84
C ALA A 193 -16.17 0.50 -3.26
N LYS A 194 -17.40 0.93 -3.59
CA LYS A 194 -17.99 2.13 -3.00
C LYS A 194 -18.03 2.04 -1.47
N ARG A 195 -18.60 0.96 -0.92
CA ARG A 195 -18.66 0.73 0.53
C ARG A 195 -17.26 0.66 1.16
N PHE A 196 -16.30 0.06 0.47
CA PHE A 196 -14.91 -0.01 0.91
C PHE A 196 -14.29 1.37 1.07
N TYR A 197 -14.40 2.24 0.05
CA TYR A 197 -13.87 3.61 0.14
C TYR A 197 -14.61 4.49 1.15
N GLU A 198 -15.94 4.33 1.29
CA GLU A 198 -16.72 5.04 2.31
C GLU A 198 -16.25 4.72 3.74
N ARG A 199 -15.93 3.45 4.02
CA ARG A 199 -15.34 3.05 5.32
C ARG A 199 -13.96 3.66 5.58
N LEU A 200 -13.27 4.10 4.55
CA LEU A 200 -11.96 4.77 4.64
C LEU A 200 -12.09 6.31 4.65
N GLY A 201 -13.32 6.83 4.78
CA GLY A 201 -13.59 8.26 4.90
C GLY A 201 -13.75 9.00 3.57
N PHE A 202 -13.77 8.29 2.44
CA PHE A 202 -14.14 8.93 1.17
C PHE A 202 -15.64 9.22 1.14
N VAL A 203 -16.00 10.38 0.61
CA VAL A 203 -17.40 10.79 0.42
C VAL A 203 -17.71 10.81 -1.07
N ALA A 204 -18.73 10.06 -1.49
CA ALA A 204 -19.22 10.03 -2.87
C ALA A 204 -20.02 11.31 -3.24
N SER A 205 -19.35 12.46 -3.15
CA SER A 205 -19.94 13.79 -3.33
C SER A 205 -20.01 14.26 -4.79
N HIS A 206 -19.37 13.54 -5.72
CA HIS A 206 -19.27 13.92 -7.13
C HIS A 206 -19.62 12.74 -8.04
N LEU A 207 -20.12 13.05 -9.25
CA LEU A 207 -20.34 12.07 -10.30
C LEU A 207 -19.08 11.93 -11.16
N GLY A 208 -18.58 10.70 -11.30
CA GLY A 208 -17.52 10.39 -12.27
C GLY A 208 -18.08 10.41 -13.69
N MET A 209 -17.52 11.25 -14.56
CA MET A 209 -17.91 11.37 -15.96
C MET A 209 -16.75 10.97 -16.86
N LYS A 210 -17.04 10.22 -17.92
CA LYS A 210 -16.06 9.79 -18.92
C LYS A 210 -16.63 10.00 -20.31
N ARG A 211 -15.80 10.49 -21.23
CA ARG A 211 -16.07 10.55 -22.67
C ARG A 211 -14.92 9.83 -23.35
N GLU A 212 -15.24 8.75 -24.07
CA GLU A 212 -14.24 8.09 -24.92
C GLU A 212 -13.90 9.03 -26.08
N LEU A 213 -12.61 9.26 -26.27
CA LEU A 213 -12.08 9.96 -27.42
C LEU A 213 -11.69 8.88 -28.42
N ARG A 214 -12.37 8.84 -29.56
CA ARG A 214 -11.96 7.97 -30.67
C ARG A 214 -10.78 8.62 -31.37
N ASP A 215 -9.89 7.82 -31.93
CA ASP A 215 -8.83 8.32 -32.79
C ASP A 215 -9.48 8.87 -34.07
N GLY A 216 -9.44 10.21 -34.24
CA GLY A 216 -9.87 10.93 -35.44
C GLY A 216 -11.35 11.31 -35.49
N ASP A 217 -11.65 12.57 -35.17
CA ASP A 217 -12.69 13.37 -35.85
C ASP A 217 -11.98 14.40 -36.74
#